data_AF-A0A9P7RUX0-F1
#
_entry.id   AF-A0A9P7RUX0-F1
#
_cell.length_a   1.000
_cell.length_b   1.000
_cell.length_c   1.000
_cell.angle_alpha   90.00
_cell.angle_beta   90.00
_cell.angle_gamma   90.00
#
_symmetry.space_group_name_H-M   'P 1'
#
loop_
_entity.id
_entity.type
_entity.pdbx_description
1 polymer ?
#
loop_
_entity_poly.entity_id
_entity_poly.type
_entity_poly.pdbx_seq_one_letter_code
_entity_poly.pdbx_strand_id
1 'polypeptide(L)'
;MSLSKGLYVCVAISATVTAWYYPRWRDSKIRAQLPVDIDTWRFPGKNREAEERVWMVFAPVLARYGLVSWACFEHSIQHPPDGEYPRYNGYRHIPVFDAQRGGPLKAFQRWQYVNPVNRAVRSHDGQDFICRVIVVKGHGSNALQALRRLATGLNAFRSDNHVLPMLREIHFQDITCGLFPITGESMAESFGPDRTRYIQNSVGDLLDMFIQAFEALVFIHAEKVAHRDAFYDNFLVQWRPQSIRAQQIPCSRPRVYLIDFETAICFPEDSVNEDCTCIGHPFGNIDNYARPTIRAVGEGKPYNPFILDVWQLSYHLAFLETSIPELDEVLLGLRARRTASEVLKCLAGAVASLTPEMLHVSPTYRDQVGGRPFYIV
;
A
#
# COMPACT_ATOMS: atom_id res chain seq x y z
N MET A 1 -5.47 51.60 -46.45
CA MET A 1 -5.43 51.00 -45.09
C MET A 1 -6.30 49.73 -45.03
N SER A 2 -5.86 48.58 -45.57
CA SER A 2 -6.61 47.31 -45.45
C SER A 2 -5.75 46.03 -45.48
N LEU A 3 -4.43 46.14 -45.49
CA LEU A 3 -3.52 44.98 -45.50
C LEU A 3 -3.05 44.55 -44.10
N SER A 4 -3.20 45.39 -43.07
CA SER A 4 -2.76 45.07 -41.72
C SER A 4 -3.69 44.08 -40.99
N LYS A 5 -5.00 44.08 -41.24
CA LYS A 5 -5.94 43.20 -40.53
C LYS A 5 -5.80 41.71 -40.91
N GLY A 6 -5.42 41.39 -42.15
CA GLY A 6 -5.26 40.00 -42.61
C GLY A 6 -4.01 39.31 -42.04
N LEU A 7 -2.90 40.04 -41.88
CA LEU A 7 -1.65 39.48 -41.35
C LEU A 7 -1.76 39.13 -39.86
N TYR A 8 -2.47 39.95 -39.07
CA TYR A 8 -2.73 39.69 -37.66
C TYR A 8 -3.59 38.43 -37.44
N VAL A 9 -4.56 38.17 -38.34
CA VAL A 9 -5.40 36.95 -38.26
C VAL A 9 -4.59 35.69 -38.59
N CYS A 10 -3.72 35.72 -39.60
CA CYS A 10 -2.87 34.56 -39.94
C CYS A 10 -1.83 34.24 -38.85
N VAL A 11 -1.21 35.26 -38.24
CA VAL A 11 -0.25 35.07 -37.14
C VAL A 11 -0.96 34.57 -35.88
N ALA A 12 -2.16 35.07 -35.57
CA ALA A 12 -2.96 34.58 -34.45
C ALA A 12 -3.40 33.12 -34.66
N ILE A 13 -3.86 32.75 -35.86
CA ILE A 13 -4.24 31.35 -36.18
C ILE A 13 -3.00 30.44 -36.11
N SER A 14 -1.86 30.86 -36.64
CA SER A 14 -0.61 30.08 -36.58
C SER A 14 -0.09 29.91 -35.15
N ALA A 15 -0.16 30.95 -34.30
CA ALA A 15 0.23 30.85 -32.90
C ALA A 15 -0.73 29.94 -32.10
N THR A 16 -2.04 30.03 -32.37
CA THR A 16 -3.06 29.20 -31.69
C THR A 16 -2.97 27.73 -32.12
N VAL A 17 -2.74 27.47 -33.41
CA VAL A 17 -2.49 26.13 -33.95
C VAL A 17 -1.20 25.56 -33.35
N THR A 18 -0.10 26.31 -33.35
CA THR A 18 1.17 25.85 -32.77
C THR A 18 1.04 25.57 -31.27
N ALA A 19 0.38 26.45 -30.51
CA ALA A 19 0.14 26.29 -29.08
C ALA A 19 -0.74 25.07 -28.74
N TRP A 20 -1.64 24.67 -29.65
CA TRP A 20 -2.53 23.53 -29.45
C TRP A 20 -1.93 22.20 -29.93
N TYR A 21 -1.23 22.19 -31.07
CA TYR A 21 -0.64 20.99 -31.65
C TYR A 21 0.67 20.56 -30.97
N TYR A 22 1.50 21.52 -30.53
CA TYR A 22 2.81 21.22 -29.98
C TYR A 22 2.77 20.38 -28.69
N PRO A 23 1.89 20.67 -27.70
CA PRO A 23 1.75 19.82 -26.52
C PRO A 23 1.26 18.41 -26.88
N ARG A 24 0.29 18.28 -27.80
CA ARG A 24 -0.26 16.98 -28.20
C ARG A 24 0.77 16.10 -28.89
N TRP A 25 1.54 16.66 -29.82
CA TRP A 25 2.60 15.91 -30.49
C TRP A 25 3.70 15.47 -29.53
N ARG A 26 4.11 16.35 -28.60
CA ARG A 26 5.08 16.02 -27.55
C ARG A 26 4.56 14.90 -26.65
N ASP A 27 3.28 14.97 -26.25
CA ASP A 27 2.66 13.96 -25.40
C ASP A 27 2.55 12.62 -26.10
N SER A 28 2.17 12.59 -27.38
CA SER A 28 2.17 11.35 -28.18
C SER A 28 3.57 10.75 -28.30
N LYS A 29 4.62 11.56 -28.43
CA LYS A 29 6.01 11.08 -28.45
C LYS A 29 6.46 10.50 -27.11
N ILE A 30 6.08 11.14 -26.00
CA ILE A 30 6.35 10.61 -24.66
C ILE A 30 5.61 9.27 -24.51
N ARG A 31 4.30 9.24 -24.80
CA ARG A 31 3.48 8.05 -24.67
C ARG A 31 3.99 6.86 -25.47
N ALA A 32 4.45 7.08 -26.71
CA ALA A 32 4.95 6.03 -27.58
C ALA A 32 6.19 5.31 -27.04
N GLN A 33 6.89 5.91 -26.06
CA GLN A 33 8.07 5.33 -25.40
C GLN A 33 7.74 4.70 -24.05
N LEU A 34 6.53 4.90 -23.52
CA LEU A 34 6.10 4.33 -22.24
C LEU A 34 5.50 2.92 -22.45
N PRO A 35 5.59 2.05 -21.43
CA PRO A 35 4.98 0.72 -21.50
C PRO A 35 3.48 0.76 -21.87
N VAL A 36 3.04 -0.26 -22.59
CA VAL A 36 1.68 -0.30 -23.18
C VAL A 36 0.62 -0.88 -22.26
N ASP A 37 1.03 -1.57 -21.20
CA ASP A 37 0.19 -2.22 -20.19
C ASP A 37 0.91 -2.24 -18.82
N ILE A 38 0.16 -2.56 -17.76
CA ILE A 38 0.66 -2.53 -16.37
C ILE A 38 1.72 -3.60 -16.09
N ASP A 39 1.66 -4.75 -16.76
CA ASP A 39 2.64 -5.84 -16.57
C ASP A 39 4.01 -5.44 -17.11
N THR A 40 4.05 -4.75 -18.25
CA THR A 40 5.27 -4.18 -18.79
C THR A 40 5.78 -3.02 -17.91
N TRP A 41 4.91 -2.31 -17.18
CA TRP A 41 5.37 -1.37 -16.14
C TRP A 41 6.00 -2.07 -14.93
N ARG A 42 5.52 -3.27 -14.55
CA ARG A 42 6.12 -4.10 -13.49
C ARG A 42 7.45 -4.69 -13.90
N PHE A 43 7.62 -4.97 -15.18
CA PHE A 43 8.82 -5.61 -15.73
C PHE A 43 9.26 -4.94 -17.04
N PRO A 44 9.70 -3.66 -16.99
CA PRO A 44 10.05 -2.90 -18.21
C PRO A 44 11.31 -3.40 -18.91
N GLY A 45 12.00 -4.36 -18.30
CA GLY A 45 13.16 -5.06 -18.83
C GLY A 45 13.77 -5.98 -17.77
N LYS A 46 14.95 -6.52 -18.08
CA LYS A 46 15.69 -7.41 -17.16
C LYS A 46 16.62 -6.68 -16.20
N ASN A 47 16.72 -5.35 -16.31
CA ASN A 47 17.66 -4.55 -15.55
C ASN A 47 17.09 -3.21 -15.13
N ARG A 48 17.75 -2.61 -14.14
CA ARG A 48 17.36 -1.33 -13.54
C ARG A 48 17.46 -0.16 -14.52
N GLU A 49 18.36 -0.22 -15.50
CA GLU A 49 18.42 0.82 -16.53
C GLU A 49 17.12 0.87 -17.35
N ALA A 50 16.44 -0.26 -17.56
CA ALA A 50 15.13 -0.27 -18.18
C ALA A 50 14.07 0.40 -17.31
N GLU A 51 14.07 0.14 -16.01
CA GLU A 51 13.20 0.78 -15.04
C GLU A 51 13.42 2.30 -15.00
N GLU A 52 14.67 2.74 -14.92
CA GLU A 52 15.03 4.15 -14.95
C GLU A 52 14.63 4.83 -16.26
N ARG A 53 14.85 4.19 -17.41
CA ARG A 53 14.46 4.76 -18.71
C ARG A 53 12.97 5.09 -18.77
N VAL A 54 12.10 4.22 -18.25
CA VAL A 54 10.65 4.46 -18.24
C VAL A 54 10.31 5.73 -17.44
N TRP A 55 10.87 5.88 -16.25
CA TRP A 55 10.60 7.04 -15.41
C TRP A 55 11.30 8.32 -15.89
N MET A 56 12.46 8.21 -16.55
CA MET A 56 13.10 9.34 -17.25
C MET A 56 12.21 9.87 -18.39
N VAL A 57 11.61 8.96 -19.18
CA VAL A 57 10.63 9.33 -20.22
C VAL A 57 9.38 9.97 -19.60
N PHE A 58 8.95 9.50 -18.42
CA PHE A 58 7.79 10.04 -17.70
C PHE A 58 8.07 11.35 -16.94
N ALA A 59 9.33 11.68 -16.65
CA ALA A 59 9.72 12.86 -15.86
C ALA A 59 9.14 14.19 -16.37
N PRO A 60 9.07 14.48 -17.69
CA PRO A 60 8.43 15.70 -18.19
C PRO A 60 6.92 15.77 -17.90
N VAL A 61 6.26 14.64 -17.62
CA VAL A 61 4.87 14.60 -17.15
C VAL A 61 4.84 15.00 -15.68
N LEU A 62 5.65 14.35 -14.83
CA LEU A 62 5.76 14.67 -13.40
C LEU A 62 6.08 16.15 -13.14
N ALA A 63 6.97 16.73 -13.94
CA ALA A 63 7.35 18.14 -13.83
C ALA A 63 6.17 19.11 -14.02
N ARG A 64 5.16 18.76 -14.84
CA ARG A 64 3.92 19.56 -15.01
C ARG A 64 3.07 19.62 -13.75
N TYR A 65 3.24 18.62 -12.89
CA TYR A 65 2.58 18.52 -11.58
C TYR A 65 3.46 19.08 -10.45
N GLY A 66 4.61 19.67 -10.78
CA GLY A 66 5.55 20.22 -9.80
C GLY A 66 6.33 19.15 -9.03
N LEU A 67 6.53 17.98 -9.65
CA LEU A 67 7.18 16.81 -9.04
C LEU A 67 8.48 16.47 -9.75
N VAL A 68 9.46 16.01 -8.96
CA VAL A 68 10.77 15.53 -9.41
C VAL A 68 10.94 14.08 -8.94
N SER A 69 11.35 13.20 -9.83
CA SER A 69 11.60 11.79 -9.50
C SER A 69 12.82 11.64 -8.61
N TRP A 70 12.73 10.78 -7.61
CA TRP A 70 13.89 10.26 -6.92
C TRP A 70 14.70 9.38 -7.88
N ALA A 71 16.02 9.45 -7.76
CA ALA A 71 16.91 8.57 -8.51
C ALA A 71 16.95 7.19 -7.84
N CYS A 72 16.87 6.12 -8.62
CA CYS A 72 17.16 4.78 -8.10
C CYS A 72 18.66 4.60 -7.93
N PHE A 73 19.05 3.77 -6.97
CA PHE A 73 20.38 3.30 -6.57
C PHE A 73 20.35 1.76 -6.48
N GLU A 74 21.46 1.13 -6.09
CA GLU A 74 21.53 -0.35 -6.02
C GLU A 74 20.46 -0.93 -5.07
N HIS A 75 20.05 -2.18 -5.31
CA HIS A 75 19.10 -2.92 -4.48
C HIS A 75 17.67 -2.34 -4.39
N SER A 76 17.18 -1.73 -5.47
CA SER A 76 15.83 -1.14 -5.53
C SER A 76 15.61 -0.04 -4.49
N ILE A 77 16.67 0.68 -4.14
CA ILE A 77 16.65 1.81 -3.20
C ILE A 77 16.58 3.11 -4.01
N GLN A 78 15.69 4.02 -3.64
CA GLN A 78 15.60 5.35 -4.23
C GLN A 78 16.04 6.41 -3.22
N HIS A 79 16.63 7.49 -3.72
CA HIS A 79 17.12 8.62 -2.91
C HIS A 79 16.56 9.96 -3.41
N PRO A 80 16.34 10.92 -2.49
CA PRO A 80 15.87 12.26 -2.85
C PRO A 80 16.92 12.99 -3.71
N PRO A 81 16.48 13.93 -4.57
CA PRO A 81 17.34 14.60 -5.55
C PRO A 81 18.43 15.52 -4.95
N ASP A 82 18.23 16.04 -3.74
CA ASP A 82 19.04 17.09 -3.10
C ASP A 82 19.65 16.65 -1.76
N GLY A 83 19.37 15.42 -1.30
CA GLY A 83 19.78 14.93 0.01
C GLY A 83 19.11 15.66 1.19
N GLU A 84 18.18 16.58 0.96
CA GLU A 84 17.50 17.32 2.02
C GLU A 84 16.44 16.45 2.70
N TYR A 85 16.15 16.78 3.96
CA TYR A 85 15.09 16.10 4.69
C TYR A 85 13.72 16.47 4.13
N PRO A 86 12.81 15.49 4.00
CA PRO A 86 11.43 15.78 3.64
C PRO A 86 10.82 16.80 4.60
N ARG A 87 9.91 17.62 4.07
CA ARG A 87 8.88 18.22 4.92
C ARG A 87 8.04 17.12 5.57
N TYR A 88 7.75 17.31 6.85
CA TYR A 88 6.90 16.41 7.60
C TYR A 88 5.52 16.29 6.93
N ASN A 89 5.10 15.05 6.65
CA ASN A 89 3.86 14.76 5.93
C ASN A 89 2.74 14.16 6.82
N GLY A 90 3.01 13.85 8.09
CA GLY A 90 2.04 13.20 8.99
C GLY A 90 2.00 11.67 8.97
N TYR A 91 2.55 11.02 7.93
CA TYR A 91 2.42 9.58 7.69
C TYR A 91 3.66 8.77 8.04
N ARG A 92 4.78 9.43 8.33
CA ARG A 92 6.04 8.77 8.69
C ARG A 92 6.66 9.44 9.91
N HIS A 93 6.95 8.65 10.94
CA HIS A 93 7.46 9.13 12.22
C HIS A 93 8.72 8.38 12.63
N ILE A 94 9.54 9.03 13.47
CA ILE A 94 10.70 8.40 14.10
C ILE A 94 10.29 8.01 15.52
N PRO A 95 10.44 6.74 15.94
CA PRO A 95 10.25 6.36 17.33
C PRO A 95 11.16 7.20 18.24
N VAL A 96 10.66 7.66 19.39
CA VAL A 96 11.42 8.53 20.31
C VAL A 96 12.78 7.92 20.67
N PHE A 97 12.81 6.61 20.91
CA PHE A 97 14.03 5.87 21.21
C PHE A 97 15.08 5.98 20.09
N ASP A 98 14.67 5.88 18.83
CA ASP A 98 15.58 6.00 17.69
C ASP A 98 16.04 7.45 17.53
N ALA A 99 15.15 8.44 17.73
CA ALA A 99 15.49 9.85 17.66
C ALA A 99 16.57 10.24 18.69
N GLN A 100 16.46 9.75 19.92
CA GLN A 100 17.41 10.04 21.01
C GLN A 100 18.81 9.45 20.79
N ARG A 101 18.90 8.35 20.02
CA ARG A 101 20.18 7.68 19.74
C ARG A 101 20.87 8.18 18.46
N GLY A 102 20.38 9.28 17.88
CA GLY A 102 20.83 9.74 16.57
C GLY A 102 20.52 8.71 15.48
N GLY A 103 19.46 7.91 15.68
CA GLY A 103 18.97 6.91 14.75
C GLY A 103 18.82 7.49 13.35
N PRO A 104 18.98 6.66 12.31
CA PRO A 104 19.40 7.15 11.02
C PRO A 104 18.26 7.94 10.37
N LEU A 105 18.35 9.26 10.45
CA LEU A 105 17.71 10.18 9.52
C LEU A 105 17.92 9.75 8.06
N LYS A 106 18.98 8.97 7.78
CA LYS A 106 19.22 8.27 6.51
C LYS A 106 18.08 7.35 6.07
N ALA A 107 17.27 6.80 6.99
CA ALA A 107 16.10 6.02 6.65
C ALA A 107 15.04 6.86 5.91
N PHE A 108 14.95 8.16 6.22
CA PHE A 108 14.04 9.10 5.55
C PHE A 108 14.52 9.50 4.16
N GLN A 109 15.82 9.35 3.90
CA GLN A 109 16.45 9.64 2.61
C GLN A 109 16.53 8.40 1.71
N ARG A 110 15.79 7.33 2.07
CA ARG A 110 15.76 6.07 1.35
C ARG A 110 14.34 5.58 1.26
N TRP A 111 13.99 5.05 0.10
CA TRP A 111 12.76 4.31 -0.09
C TRP A 111 13.04 3.08 -0.92
N GLN A 112 12.66 1.91 -0.42
CA GLN A 112 12.83 0.65 -1.13
C GLN A 112 11.52 0.30 -1.84
N TYR A 113 11.62 -0.05 -3.12
CA TYR A 113 10.47 -0.49 -3.91
C TYR A 113 10.52 -1.98 -4.22
N VAL A 114 9.35 -2.59 -4.28
CA VAL A 114 9.18 -3.98 -4.68
C VAL A 114 9.16 -4.11 -6.20
N ASN A 115 8.53 -3.16 -6.90
CA ASN A 115 8.44 -3.17 -8.35
C ASN A 115 8.41 -1.74 -8.95
N PRO A 116 8.71 -1.60 -10.26
CA PRO A 116 8.89 -0.32 -10.93
C PRO A 116 7.61 0.44 -11.22
N VAL A 117 6.41 -0.07 -10.86
CA VAL A 117 5.16 0.70 -10.99
C VAL A 117 5.08 1.83 -9.96
N ASN A 118 5.97 1.82 -8.98
CA ASN A 118 6.08 2.83 -7.93
C ASN A 118 7.36 3.65 -8.09
N ARG A 119 7.26 4.95 -7.86
CA ARG A 119 8.39 5.87 -7.85
C ARG A 119 8.23 6.89 -6.73
N ALA A 120 9.24 7.01 -5.88
CA ALA A 120 9.32 8.12 -4.94
C ALA A 120 9.55 9.43 -5.73
N VAL A 121 8.80 10.46 -5.38
CA VAL A 121 8.86 11.78 -6.01
C VAL A 121 8.85 12.86 -4.94
N ARG A 122 9.50 13.98 -5.22
CA ARG A 122 9.53 15.16 -4.35
C ARG A 122 8.82 16.32 -5.05
N SER A 123 7.95 17.02 -4.35
CA SER A 123 7.39 18.28 -4.83
C SER A 123 8.38 19.45 -4.70
N HIS A 124 8.14 20.53 -5.43
CA HIS A 124 8.94 21.75 -5.34
C HIS A 124 8.99 22.39 -3.94
N ASP A 125 8.00 22.09 -3.09
CA ASP A 125 7.97 22.56 -1.71
C ASP A 125 8.62 21.57 -0.73
N GLY A 126 9.23 20.49 -1.21
CA GLY A 126 10.04 19.56 -0.41
C GLY A 126 9.25 18.44 0.26
N GLN A 127 8.00 18.19 -0.14
CA GLN A 127 7.22 17.07 0.34
C GLN A 127 7.46 15.82 -0.51
N ASP A 128 7.60 14.67 0.13
CA ASP A 128 7.82 13.39 -0.54
C ASP A 128 6.55 12.54 -0.66
N PHE A 129 6.41 11.91 -1.82
CA PHE A 129 5.28 11.06 -2.19
C PHE A 129 5.74 9.79 -2.89
N ILE A 130 4.88 8.78 -2.94
CA ILE A 130 4.96 7.68 -3.88
C ILE A 130 3.99 7.96 -5.03
N CYS A 131 4.53 8.06 -6.24
CA CYS A 131 3.76 8.02 -7.48
C CYS A 131 3.64 6.57 -7.94
N ARG A 132 2.43 6.02 -7.90
CA ARG A 132 2.12 4.65 -8.35
C ARG A 132 1.32 4.70 -9.63
N VAL A 133 1.76 4.00 -10.66
CA VAL A 133 0.95 3.73 -11.87
C VAL A 133 -0.16 2.76 -11.47
N ILE A 134 -1.42 3.18 -11.68
CA ILE A 134 -2.60 2.39 -11.31
C ILE A 134 -3.30 1.87 -12.56
N VAL A 135 -3.52 2.74 -13.55
CA VAL A 135 -4.25 2.41 -14.77
C VAL A 135 -3.41 2.61 -16.01
N VAL A 136 -3.43 1.65 -16.93
CA VAL A 136 -2.89 1.78 -18.29
C VAL A 136 -3.87 1.15 -19.27
N LYS A 137 -4.37 1.92 -20.26
CA LYS A 137 -5.38 1.46 -21.23
C LYS A 137 -6.61 0.81 -20.59
N GLY A 138 -7.02 1.27 -19.41
CA GLY A 138 -8.17 0.73 -18.67
C GLY A 138 -7.88 -0.49 -17.80
N HIS A 139 -6.72 -1.15 -17.94
CA HIS A 139 -6.26 -2.17 -16.99
C HIS A 139 -5.96 -1.51 -15.64
N GLY A 140 -6.44 -2.09 -14.54
CA GLY A 140 -6.33 -1.51 -13.18
C GLY A 140 -7.48 -0.57 -12.80
N SER A 141 -8.51 -0.44 -13.64
CA SER A 141 -9.69 0.40 -13.38
C SER A 141 -10.43 0.02 -12.10
N ASN A 142 -10.53 -1.28 -11.77
CA ASN A 142 -11.12 -1.76 -10.51
C ASN A 142 -10.34 -1.24 -9.28
N ALA A 143 -9.00 -1.31 -9.33
CA ALA A 143 -8.14 -0.79 -8.28
C ALA A 143 -8.32 0.72 -8.09
N LEU A 144 -8.37 1.47 -9.20
CA LEU A 144 -8.63 2.91 -9.17
C LEU A 144 -10.03 3.24 -8.62
N GLN A 145 -11.04 2.46 -8.97
CA GLN A 145 -12.41 2.62 -8.45
C GLN A 145 -12.44 2.40 -6.93
N ALA A 146 -11.79 1.33 -6.44
CA ALA A 146 -11.68 1.06 -5.01
C ALA A 146 -10.97 2.22 -4.28
N LEU A 147 -9.84 2.69 -4.81
CA LEU A 147 -9.10 3.81 -4.24
C LEU A 147 -9.90 5.11 -4.23
N ARG A 148 -10.63 5.44 -5.31
CA ARG A 148 -11.50 6.61 -5.32
C ARG A 148 -12.60 6.53 -4.27
N ARG A 149 -13.24 5.36 -4.11
CA ARG A 149 -14.26 5.14 -3.08
C ARG A 149 -13.69 5.24 -1.66
N LEU A 150 -12.53 4.62 -1.41
CA LEU A 150 -12.03 4.41 -0.05
C LEU A 150 -10.99 5.46 0.40
N ALA A 151 -10.11 5.87 -0.50
CA ALA A 151 -8.88 6.59 -0.18
C ALA A 151 -8.94 8.09 -0.53
N THR A 152 -10.12 8.60 -0.91
CA THR A 152 -10.31 10.01 -1.28
C THR A 152 -11.54 10.61 -0.59
N GLY A 153 -11.75 11.92 -0.75
CA GLY A 153 -12.94 12.61 -0.27
C GLY A 153 -13.14 12.50 1.25
N LEU A 154 -14.39 12.42 1.69
CA LEU A 154 -14.75 12.32 3.11
C LEU A 154 -14.26 11.02 3.75
N ASN A 155 -14.20 9.93 2.99
CA ASN A 155 -13.74 8.63 3.50
C ASN A 155 -12.28 8.69 3.96
N ALA A 156 -11.42 9.45 3.27
CA ALA A 156 -10.02 9.63 3.68
C ALA A 156 -9.84 10.32 5.05
N PHE A 157 -10.87 11.00 5.58
CA PHE A 157 -10.83 11.68 6.87
C PHE A 157 -11.41 10.86 8.02
N ARG A 158 -11.98 9.68 7.74
CA ARG A 158 -12.57 8.86 8.78
C ARG A 158 -11.50 8.23 9.67
N SER A 159 -11.72 8.25 10.98
CA SER A 159 -10.77 7.70 11.96
C SER A 159 -10.62 6.18 11.84
N ASP A 160 -11.70 5.49 11.48
CA ASP A 160 -11.78 4.03 11.28
C ASP A 160 -11.35 3.57 9.89
N ASN A 161 -11.05 4.50 8.97
CA ASN A 161 -10.54 4.17 7.65
C ASN A 161 -9.01 4.05 7.68
N HIS A 162 -8.53 2.82 7.64
CA HIS A 162 -7.11 2.51 7.58
C HIS A 162 -6.59 2.39 6.15
N VAL A 163 -7.32 2.77 5.10
CA VAL A 163 -6.74 2.81 3.74
C VAL A 163 -5.76 3.97 3.60
N LEU A 164 -4.60 3.72 3.01
CA LEU A 164 -3.64 4.80 2.74
C LEU A 164 -4.25 5.83 1.78
N PRO A 165 -4.35 7.11 2.15
CA PRO A 165 -5.06 8.09 1.34
C PRO A 165 -4.34 8.36 0.01
N MET A 166 -5.13 8.41 -1.07
CA MET A 166 -4.68 8.82 -2.38
C MET A 166 -4.87 10.34 -2.48
N LEU A 167 -3.77 11.08 -2.33
CA LEU A 167 -3.80 12.54 -2.18
C LEU A 167 -4.17 13.25 -3.49
N ARG A 168 -3.74 12.68 -4.62
CA ARG A 168 -3.96 13.27 -5.95
C ARG A 168 -3.82 12.22 -7.04
N GLU A 169 -4.58 12.41 -8.12
CA GLU A 169 -4.39 11.66 -9.37
C GLU A 169 -3.59 12.48 -10.39
N ILE A 170 -2.73 11.78 -11.12
CA ILE A 170 -2.00 12.29 -12.28
C ILE A 170 -2.56 11.58 -13.50
N HIS A 171 -3.10 12.34 -14.44
CA HIS A 171 -3.60 11.81 -15.71
C HIS A 171 -2.63 12.15 -16.83
N PHE A 172 -2.28 11.16 -17.63
CA PHE A 172 -1.49 11.32 -18.84
C PHE A 172 -1.99 10.34 -19.91
N GLN A 173 -2.80 10.86 -20.84
CA GLN A 173 -3.46 10.07 -21.88
C GLN A 173 -4.24 8.89 -21.28
N ASP A 174 -3.87 7.66 -21.59
CA ASP A 174 -4.43 6.39 -21.11
C ASP A 174 -3.77 5.88 -19.82
N ILE A 175 -2.88 6.66 -19.20
CA ILE A 175 -2.20 6.34 -17.95
C ILE A 175 -2.78 7.18 -16.82
N THR A 176 -3.15 6.54 -15.72
CA THR A 176 -3.49 7.22 -14.46
C THR A 176 -2.59 6.72 -13.34
N CYS A 177 -1.95 7.68 -12.65
CA CYS A 177 -1.16 7.42 -11.46
C CYS A 177 -1.84 8.02 -10.23
N GLY A 178 -1.66 7.39 -9.07
CA GLY A 178 -2.00 7.96 -7.76
C GLY A 178 -0.76 8.46 -7.04
N LEU A 179 -0.89 9.58 -6.34
CA LEU A 179 0.10 10.08 -5.39
C LEU A 179 -0.33 9.71 -3.97
N PHE A 180 0.56 9.02 -3.26
CA PHE A 180 0.37 8.57 -1.89
C PHE A 180 1.46 9.18 -1.00
N PRO A 181 1.18 9.46 0.29
CA PRO A 181 2.24 9.90 1.19
C PRO A 181 3.25 8.78 1.40
N ILE A 182 4.55 9.11 1.45
CA ILE A 182 5.55 8.16 1.96
C ILE A 182 5.23 7.90 3.44
N THR A 183 4.94 6.64 3.74
CA THR A 183 4.60 6.15 5.09
C THR A 183 5.82 5.44 5.69
N GLY A 184 5.68 4.88 6.89
CA GLY A 184 6.68 4.01 7.47
C GLY A 184 6.83 2.69 6.70
N GLU A 185 7.01 1.59 7.42
CA GLU A 185 7.48 0.33 6.82
C GLU A 185 6.37 -0.70 6.73
N SER A 186 6.58 -1.75 5.92
CA SER A 186 5.65 -2.88 5.88
C SER A 186 5.50 -3.50 7.27
N MET A 187 4.27 -3.86 7.64
CA MET A 187 3.99 -4.61 8.87
C MET A 187 4.68 -5.99 8.84
N ALA A 188 5.02 -6.52 7.66
CA ALA A 188 5.88 -7.69 7.49
C ALA A 188 7.22 -7.55 8.21
N GLU A 189 7.83 -6.38 8.11
CA GLU A 189 9.09 -6.13 8.76
C GLU A 189 8.94 -6.07 10.29
N SER A 190 7.72 -5.87 10.79
CA SER A 190 7.42 -5.88 12.22
C SER A 190 7.11 -7.28 12.77
N PHE A 191 6.98 -8.30 11.91
CA PHE A 191 6.45 -9.62 12.27
C PHE A 191 7.34 -10.78 11.76
N GLY A 192 7.67 -11.73 12.63
CA GLY A 192 8.27 -13.01 12.27
C GLY A 192 9.65 -13.26 12.89
N PRO A 193 10.08 -14.54 12.93
CA PRO A 193 11.25 -14.97 13.70
C PRO A 193 12.60 -14.61 13.07
N ASP A 194 12.66 -14.43 11.75
CA ASP A 194 13.92 -14.56 10.99
C ASP A 194 14.49 -13.24 10.44
N ARG A 195 13.74 -12.14 10.46
CA ARG A 195 14.17 -10.95 9.69
C ARG A 195 15.10 -9.98 10.39
N THR A 196 15.07 -9.81 11.71
CA THR A 196 16.18 -9.13 12.42
C THR A 196 16.14 -9.36 13.93
N ARG A 197 17.29 -9.68 14.54
CA ARG A 197 17.51 -9.55 16.01
C ARG A 197 17.35 -8.11 16.54
N TYR A 198 17.01 -7.16 15.66
CA TYR A 198 16.99 -5.72 15.92
C TYR A 198 15.57 -5.17 16.12
N ILE A 199 14.53 -5.89 15.70
CA ILE A 199 13.14 -5.48 15.86
C ILE A 199 12.56 -6.25 17.05
N GLN A 200 12.33 -5.54 18.16
CA GLN A 200 11.84 -6.14 19.40
C GLN A 200 10.50 -5.50 19.76
N ASN A 201 9.48 -5.83 18.97
CA ASN A 201 8.10 -5.51 19.28
C ASN A 201 7.61 -6.47 20.39
N SER A 202 6.75 -5.98 21.27
CA SER A 202 6.02 -6.83 22.21
C SER A 202 4.84 -7.54 21.53
N VAL A 203 4.28 -8.53 22.21
CA VAL A 203 2.97 -9.10 21.86
C VAL A 203 1.92 -7.99 21.71
N GLY A 204 1.87 -7.05 22.66
CA GLY A 204 0.95 -5.91 22.63
C GLY A 204 1.09 -5.05 21.37
N ASP A 205 2.33 -4.72 20.98
CA ASP A 205 2.61 -3.96 19.77
C ASP A 205 2.01 -4.65 18.52
N LEU A 206 2.25 -5.96 18.39
CA LEU A 206 1.76 -6.73 17.24
C LEU A 206 0.24 -6.79 17.21
N LEU A 207 -0.40 -7.04 18.36
CA LEU A 207 -1.85 -7.15 18.43
C LEU A 207 -2.54 -5.81 18.17
N ASP A 208 -1.98 -4.70 18.65
CA ASP A 208 -2.47 -3.35 18.33
C ASP A 208 -2.40 -3.06 16.82
N MET A 209 -1.37 -3.56 16.12
CA MET A 209 -1.29 -3.46 14.65
C MET A 209 -2.36 -4.31 13.96
N PHE A 210 -2.56 -5.57 14.40
CA PHE A 210 -3.56 -6.45 13.81
C PHE A 210 -5.00 -6.02 14.09
N ILE A 211 -5.29 -5.44 15.25
CA ILE A 211 -6.59 -4.84 15.57
C ILE A 211 -6.91 -3.74 14.54
N GLN A 212 -5.99 -2.82 14.29
CA GLN A 212 -6.17 -1.78 13.26
C GLN A 212 -6.28 -2.36 11.84
N ALA A 213 -5.53 -3.41 11.52
CA ALA A 213 -5.65 -4.09 10.24
C ALA A 213 -7.05 -4.72 10.05
N PHE A 214 -7.65 -5.29 11.10
CA PHE A 214 -9.04 -5.76 11.05
C PHE A 214 -10.06 -4.61 11.01
N GLU A 215 -9.80 -3.48 11.67
CA GLU A 215 -10.61 -2.25 11.51
C GLU A 215 -10.63 -1.81 10.03
N ALA A 216 -9.48 -1.87 9.34
CA ALA A 216 -9.40 -1.64 7.89
C ALA A 216 -10.35 -2.55 7.11
N LEU A 217 -10.34 -3.86 7.42
CA LEU A 217 -11.19 -4.84 6.74
C LEU A 217 -12.67 -4.59 7.02
N VAL A 218 -13.04 -4.29 8.27
CA VAL A 218 -14.41 -3.92 8.64
C VAL A 218 -14.88 -2.72 7.81
N PHE A 219 -14.04 -1.69 7.70
CA PHE A 219 -14.36 -0.49 6.92
C PHE A 219 -14.55 -0.81 5.43
N ILE A 220 -13.58 -1.44 4.76
CA ILE A 220 -13.69 -1.69 3.31
C ILE A 220 -14.83 -2.67 2.97
N HIS A 221 -15.13 -3.63 3.86
CA HIS A 221 -16.25 -4.55 3.68
C HIS A 221 -17.60 -3.84 3.80
N ALA A 222 -17.71 -2.85 4.68
CA ALA A 222 -18.90 -1.99 4.77
C ALA A 222 -19.10 -1.16 3.50
N GLU A 223 -18.01 -0.72 2.88
CA GLU A 223 -17.99 0.01 1.60
C GLU A 223 -18.09 -0.93 0.36
N LYS A 224 -18.41 -2.22 0.58
CA LYS A 224 -18.59 -3.23 -0.47
C LYS A 224 -17.34 -3.44 -1.33
N VAL A 225 -16.16 -3.31 -0.74
CA VAL A 225 -14.88 -3.58 -1.38
C VAL A 225 -14.21 -4.77 -0.71
N ALA A 226 -13.87 -5.79 -1.49
CA ALA A 226 -13.03 -6.89 -1.03
C ALA A 226 -11.61 -6.70 -1.56
N HIS A 227 -10.60 -6.84 -0.71
CA HIS A 227 -9.20 -6.60 -1.07
C HIS A 227 -8.60 -7.74 -1.90
N ARG A 228 -8.89 -8.99 -1.51
CA ARG A 228 -8.48 -10.29 -2.08
C ARG A 228 -7.00 -10.64 -1.96
N ASP A 229 -6.21 -9.77 -1.34
CA ASP A 229 -4.79 -9.97 -1.01
C ASP A 229 -4.44 -9.34 0.35
N ALA A 230 -5.28 -9.54 1.36
CA ALA A 230 -5.20 -8.88 2.66
C ALA A 230 -4.19 -9.52 3.63
N PHE A 231 -2.94 -9.70 3.20
CA PHE A 231 -1.86 -10.17 4.07
C PHE A 231 -1.17 -9.02 4.79
N TYR A 232 -0.47 -9.30 5.90
CA TYR A 232 0.16 -8.26 6.71
C TYR A 232 1.13 -7.39 5.90
N ASP A 233 1.72 -7.89 4.82
CA ASP A 233 2.75 -7.16 4.08
C ASP A 233 2.18 -6.06 3.18
N ASN A 234 0.88 -6.18 2.87
CA ASN A 234 0.05 -5.13 2.28
C ASN A 234 -0.51 -4.14 3.31
N PHE A 235 0.04 -4.13 4.52
CA PHE A 235 -0.17 -3.07 5.50
C PHE A 235 1.14 -2.35 5.80
N LEU A 236 1.09 -1.03 5.89
CA LEU A 236 2.19 -0.18 6.33
C LEU A 236 1.95 0.30 7.76
N VAL A 237 3.01 0.43 8.54
CA VAL A 237 2.97 0.94 9.91
C VAL A 237 3.68 2.28 9.95
N GLN A 238 3.03 3.30 10.50
CA GLN A 238 3.53 4.68 10.56
C GLN A 238 4.95 4.80 11.16
N TRP A 239 5.24 3.99 12.17
CA TRP A 239 6.54 3.78 12.80
C TRP A 239 6.53 2.47 13.59
N ARG A 240 7.70 1.83 13.80
CA ARG A 240 7.78 0.56 14.53
C ARG A 240 7.84 0.81 16.04
N PRO A 241 6.92 0.27 16.86
CA PRO A 241 6.91 0.46 18.31
C PRO A 241 8.20 0.07 19.02
N GLN A 242 8.70 -1.14 18.75
CA GLN A 242 9.87 -1.73 19.38
C GLN A 242 9.84 -1.62 20.91
N SER A 243 8.69 -1.86 21.54
CA SER A 243 8.48 -1.56 22.97
C SER A 243 9.42 -2.35 23.88
N ILE A 244 9.74 -3.60 23.52
CA ILE A 244 10.70 -4.45 24.27
C ILE A 244 12.10 -3.84 24.22
N ARG A 245 12.52 -3.35 23.04
CA ARG A 245 13.83 -2.70 22.87
C ARG A 245 13.92 -1.39 23.66
N ALA A 246 12.83 -0.62 23.63
CA ALA A 246 12.71 0.62 24.36
C ALA A 246 12.55 0.41 25.88
N GLN A 247 12.22 -0.81 26.31
CA GLN A 247 11.87 -1.16 27.69
C GLN A 247 10.74 -0.28 28.24
N GLN A 248 9.82 0.13 27.36
CA GLN A 248 8.74 1.05 27.68
C GLN A 248 7.52 0.74 26.82
N ILE A 249 6.35 0.66 27.46
CA ILE A 249 5.06 0.63 26.75
C ILE A 249 4.82 2.01 26.14
N PRO A 250 4.66 2.13 24.81
CA PRO A 250 4.50 3.43 24.18
C PRO A 250 3.15 4.06 24.57
N CYS A 251 3.14 5.36 24.86
CA CYS A 251 1.91 6.09 25.18
C CYS A 251 1.03 6.35 23.94
N SER A 252 1.56 6.13 22.74
CA SER A 252 0.85 6.25 21.47
C SER A 252 1.04 5.00 20.62
N ARG A 253 0.03 4.69 19.81
CA ARG A 253 0.04 3.57 18.88
C ARG A 253 0.34 4.09 17.48
N PRO A 254 1.24 3.46 16.71
CA PRO A 254 1.40 3.82 15.30
C PRO A 254 0.12 3.50 14.54
N ARG A 255 -0.23 4.36 13.58
CA ARG A 255 -1.31 4.05 12.64
C ARG A 255 -0.89 2.96 11.66
N VAL A 256 -1.78 2.01 11.41
CA VAL A 256 -1.64 1.01 10.34
C VAL A 256 -2.44 1.43 9.11
N TYR A 257 -1.86 1.23 7.93
CA TYR A 257 -2.46 1.60 6.65
C TYR A 257 -2.50 0.43 5.67
N LEU A 258 -3.68 0.06 5.19
CA LEU A 258 -3.89 -0.89 4.09
C LEU A 258 -3.52 -0.25 2.75
N ILE A 259 -2.74 -0.97 1.95
CA ILE A 259 -2.28 -0.59 0.62
C ILE A 259 -2.55 -1.71 -0.40
N ASP A 260 -2.28 -1.44 -1.67
CA ASP A 260 -2.28 -2.43 -2.76
C ASP A 260 -3.63 -3.04 -3.17
N PHE A 261 -4.54 -2.16 -3.61
CA PHE A 261 -5.87 -2.53 -4.10
C PHE A 261 -5.88 -3.16 -5.51
N GLU A 262 -4.77 -3.72 -5.99
CA GLU A 262 -4.69 -4.23 -7.36
C GLU A 262 -5.68 -5.37 -7.63
N THR A 263 -5.83 -6.29 -6.67
CA THR A 263 -6.74 -7.44 -6.80
C THR A 263 -8.14 -7.15 -6.28
N ALA A 264 -8.35 -5.92 -5.79
CA ALA A 264 -9.58 -5.52 -5.15
C ALA A 264 -10.73 -5.44 -6.15
N ILE A 265 -11.93 -5.67 -5.63
CA ILE A 265 -13.17 -5.60 -6.39
C ILE A 265 -14.19 -4.75 -5.64
N CYS A 266 -14.93 -3.96 -6.39
CA CYS A 266 -16.04 -3.15 -5.87
C CYS A 266 -17.35 -3.83 -6.24
N PHE A 267 -18.14 -4.19 -5.24
CA PHE A 267 -19.51 -4.62 -5.43
C PHE A 267 -20.46 -3.41 -5.44
N PRO A 268 -21.65 -3.54 -6.07
CA PRO A 268 -22.73 -2.56 -5.92
C PRO A 268 -23.07 -2.28 -4.46
N GLU A 269 -23.44 -1.03 -4.13
CA GLU A 269 -23.69 -0.59 -2.75
C GLU A 269 -24.85 -1.31 -2.08
N ASP A 270 -25.85 -1.66 -2.89
CA ASP A 270 -27.06 -2.39 -2.52
C ASP A 270 -26.86 -3.91 -2.42
N SER A 271 -25.67 -4.42 -2.76
CA SER A 271 -25.39 -5.85 -2.67
C SER A 271 -25.35 -6.33 -1.22
N VAL A 272 -26.00 -7.47 -0.98
CA VAL A 272 -25.93 -8.19 0.30
C VAL A 272 -24.60 -8.94 0.35
N ASN A 273 -23.89 -8.89 1.48
CA ASN A 273 -22.51 -9.40 1.57
C ASN A 273 -22.44 -10.90 1.28
N GLU A 274 -23.49 -11.65 1.62
CA GLU A 274 -23.63 -13.07 1.40
C GLU A 274 -23.73 -13.45 -0.08
N ASP A 275 -24.24 -12.54 -0.92
CA ASP A 275 -24.42 -12.74 -2.36
C ASP A 275 -23.18 -12.33 -3.17
N CYS A 276 -22.29 -11.53 -2.55
CA CYS A 276 -21.01 -11.16 -3.15
C CYS A 276 -20.11 -12.39 -3.28
N THR A 277 -19.93 -12.86 -4.52
CA THR A 277 -19.15 -14.06 -4.83
C THR A 277 -18.05 -13.79 -5.85
N CYS A 278 -16.98 -14.58 -5.76
CA CYS A 278 -15.86 -14.59 -6.67
C CYS A 278 -15.49 -16.02 -7.07
N ILE A 279 -14.84 -16.15 -8.22
CA ILE A 279 -14.31 -17.42 -8.73
C ILE A 279 -12.85 -17.22 -9.11
N GLY A 280 -12.02 -18.20 -8.80
CA GLY A 280 -10.59 -18.21 -9.15
C GLY A 280 -9.73 -17.28 -8.29
N HIS A 281 -8.45 -17.22 -8.67
CA HIS A 281 -7.42 -16.50 -7.92
C HIS A 281 -7.54 -14.97 -8.07
N PRO A 282 -6.99 -14.18 -7.13
CA PRO A 282 -6.91 -12.72 -7.21
C PRO A 282 -6.37 -12.16 -8.54
N PHE A 283 -5.43 -12.87 -9.20
CA PHE A 283 -4.89 -12.56 -10.54
C PHE A 283 -5.36 -13.51 -11.66
N GLY A 284 -6.46 -14.24 -11.45
CA GLY A 284 -7.03 -15.17 -12.44
C GLY A 284 -6.30 -16.52 -12.59
N ASN A 285 -4.96 -16.55 -12.55
CA ASN A 285 -4.16 -17.79 -12.63
C ASN A 285 -3.32 -18.04 -11.36
N ILE A 286 -3.18 -19.32 -10.98
CA ILE A 286 -2.32 -19.78 -9.89
C ILE A 286 -0.83 -19.48 -10.14
N ASP A 287 -0.38 -19.53 -11.40
CA ASP A 287 1.02 -19.24 -11.77
C ASP A 287 1.44 -17.81 -11.38
N ASN A 288 0.46 -16.91 -11.27
CA ASN A 288 0.66 -15.51 -10.93
C ASN A 288 0.35 -15.20 -9.44
N TYR A 289 -0.06 -16.20 -8.65
CA TYR A 289 -0.43 -16.00 -7.25
C TYR A 289 0.07 -17.12 -6.35
N ALA A 290 1.29 -16.94 -5.83
CA ALA A 290 1.97 -17.91 -4.97
C ALA A 290 1.54 -17.88 -3.50
N ARG A 291 0.67 -16.94 -3.11
CA ARG A 291 0.28 -16.76 -1.71
C ARG A 291 -0.73 -17.84 -1.25
N PRO A 292 -0.75 -18.21 0.03
CA PRO A 292 -1.73 -19.16 0.57
C PRO A 292 -3.17 -18.72 0.28
N THR A 293 -4.05 -19.67 0.00
CA THR A 293 -5.48 -19.41 -0.22
C THR A 293 -6.37 -20.40 0.51
N ILE A 294 -7.65 -20.06 0.65
CA ILE A 294 -8.68 -21.01 1.04
C ILE A 294 -8.88 -22.05 -0.05
N ARG A 295 -9.31 -23.26 0.35
CA ARG A 295 -9.50 -24.40 -0.55
C ARG A 295 -10.41 -24.09 -1.74
N ALA A 296 -11.50 -23.34 -1.52
CA ALA A 296 -12.43 -22.98 -2.59
C ALA A 296 -11.78 -22.19 -3.74
N VAL A 297 -10.83 -21.30 -3.43
CA VAL A 297 -10.09 -20.52 -4.44
C VAL A 297 -9.26 -21.45 -5.31
N GLY A 298 -8.46 -22.33 -4.69
CA GLY A 298 -7.60 -23.28 -5.42
C GLY A 298 -8.37 -24.36 -6.20
N GLU A 299 -9.59 -24.68 -5.78
CA GLU A 299 -10.49 -25.58 -6.51
C GLU A 299 -11.33 -24.87 -7.58
N GLY A 300 -11.16 -23.55 -7.77
CA GLY A 300 -11.96 -22.77 -8.72
C GLY A 300 -13.46 -22.71 -8.37
N LYS A 301 -13.82 -22.93 -7.11
CA LYS A 301 -15.21 -22.86 -6.64
C LYS A 301 -15.58 -21.43 -6.26
N PRO A 302 -16.88 -21.06 -6.34
CA PRO A 302 -17.37 -19.80 -5.80
C PRO A 302 -17.01 -19.64 -4.33
N TYR A 303 -16.55 -18.45 -3.94
CA TYR A 303 -16.26 -18.08 -2.56
C TYR A 303 -16.69 -16.65 -2.27
N ASN A 304 -16.93 -16.36 -0.99
CA ASN A 304 -17.13 -15.00 -0.52
C ASN A 304 -15.76 -14.32 -0.34
N PRO A 305 -15.48 -13.21 -1.06
CA PRO A 305 -14.16 -12.57 -1.03
C PRO A 305 -13.91 -11.79 0.27
N PHE A 306 -14.95 -11.38 1.01
CA PHE A 306 -14.79 -10.78 2.33
C PHE A 306 -14.28 -11.81 3.36
N ILE A 307 -14.77 -13.05 3.27
CA ILE A 307 -14.26 -14.16 4.09
C ILE A 307 -12.80 -14.47 3.72
N LEU A 308 -12.44 -14.38 2.43
CA LEU A 308 -11.06 -14.55 1.98
C LEU A 308 -10.13 -13.53 2.65
N ASP A 309 -10.48 -12.25 2.67
CA ASP A 309 -9.66 -11.20 3.31
C ASP A 309 -9.39 -11.50 4.78
N VAL A 310 -10.45 -11.88 5.52
CA VAL A 310 -10.35 -12.23 6.94
C VAL A 310 -9.45 -13.44 7.15
N TRP A 311 -9.59 -14.46 6.30
CA TRP A 311 -8.77 -15.65 6.34
C TRP A 311 -7.29 -15.34 6.06
N GLN A 312 -7.01 -14.49 5.06
CA GLN A 312 -5.65 -14.10 4.68
C GLN A 312 -4.95 -13.35 5.81
N LEU A 313 -5.60 -12.38 6.44
CA LEU A 313 -5.02 -11.64 7.55
C LEU A 313 -4.83 -12.53 8.79
N SER A 314 -5.83 -13.36 9.10
CA SER A 314 -5.78 -14.33 10.21
C SER A 314 -4.77 -15.46 9.98
N TYR A 315 -4.32 -15.68 8.74
CA TYR A 315 -3.35 -16.72 8.41
C TYR A 315 -2.06 -16.53 9.22
N HIS A 316 -1.54 -15.32 9.29
CA HIS A 316 -0.27 -15.09 9.96
C HIS A 316 -0.37 -15.05 11.48
N LEU A 317 -1.48 -14.56 12.03
CA LEU A 317 -1.70 -14.53 13.48
C LEU A 317 -1.67 -15.90 14.13
N ALA A 318 -2.10 -16.95 13.43
CA ALA A 318 -2.07 -18.30 13.99
C ALA A 318 -0.64 -18.82 14.28
N PHE A 319 0.39 -18.20 13.70
CA PHE A 319 1.78 -18.52 14.00
C PHE A 319 2.33 -17.76 15.21
N LEU A 320 1.67 -16.70 15.66
CA LEU A 320 2.09 -15.92 16.83
C LEU A 320 1.79 -16.68 18.13
N GLU A 321 2.76 -16.71 19.01
CA GLU A 321 2.64 -17.22 20.39
C GLU A 321 2.90 -16.09 21.38
N THR A 322 2.00 -15.99 22.36
CA THR A 322 1.92 -14.84 23.27
C THR A 322 2.35 -15.14 24.70
N SER A 323 2.66 -16.41 25.02
CA SER A 323 2.82 -16.94 26.38
C SER A 323 1.57 -16.84 27.28
N ILE A 324 0.45 -16.39 26.72
CA ILE A 324 -0.84 -16.24 27.39
C ILE A 324 -1.80 -17.25 26.76
N PRO A 325 -2.05 -18.41 27.40
CA PRO A 325 -2.79 -19.51 26.78
C PRO A 325 -4.16 -19.13 26.22
N GLU A 326 -4.92 -18.31 26.96
CA GLU A 326 -6.25 -17.87 26.58
C GLU A 326 -6.22 -17.04 25.28
N LEU A 327 -5.17 -16.25 25.11
CA LEU A 327 -4.98 -15.44 23.92
C LEU A 327 -4.51 -16.29 22.74
N ASP A 328 -3.62 -17.26 22.97
CA ASP A 328 -3.18 -18.21 21.94
C ASP A 328 -4.35 -19.04 21.38
N GLU A 329 -5.30 -19.45 22.24
CA GLU A 329 -6.55 -20.10 21.79
C GLU A 329 -7.39 -19.18 20.90
N VAL A 330 -7.53 -17.90 21.30
CA VAL A 330 -8.23 -16.90 20.49
C VAL A 330 -7.57 -16.75 19.11
N LEU A 331 -6.24 -16.65 19.05
CA LEU A 331 -5.47 -16.46 17.82
C LEU A 331 -5.61 -17.66 16.86
N LEU A 332 -5.55 -18.88 17.38
CA LEU A 332 -5.75 -20.11 16.58
C LEU A 332 -7.18 -20.20 16.04
N GLY A 333 -8.17 -19.70 16.79
CA GLY A 333 -9.58 -19.70 16.41
C GLY A 333 -9.99 -18.62 15.39
N LEU A 334 -9.16 -17.58 15.15
CA LEU A 334 -9.53 -16.45 14.27
C LEU A 334 -9.91 -16.90 12.85
N ARG A 335 -9.18 -17.89 12.31
CA ARG A 335 -9.37 -18.39 10.93
C ARG A 335 -10.74 -19.05 10.69
N ALA A 336 -11.42 -19.49 11.75
CA ALA A 336 -12.72 -20.14 11.65
C ALA A 336 -13.88 -19.12 11.61
N ARG A 337 -13.61 -17.85 11.91
CA ARG A 337 -14.63 -16.79 11.95
C ARG A 337 -14.95 -16.28 10.56
N ARG A 338 -16.17 -15.76 10.39
CA ARG A 338 -16.73 -15.47 9.07
C ARG A 338 -16.56 -14.02 8.66
N THR A 339 -16.62 -13.08 9.59
CA THR A 339 -16.57 -11.64 9.25
C THR A 339 -15.43 -10.91 9.95
N ALA A 340 -14.97 -9.82 9.34
CA ALA A 340 -13.95 -8.96 9.93
C ALA A 340 -14.41 -8.37 11.27
N SER A 341 -15.70 -8.04 11.41
CA SER A 341 -16.26 -7.48 12.64
C SER A 341 -16.26 -8.49 13.80
N GLU A 342 -16.59 -9.76 13.54
CA GLU A 342 -16.52 -10.82 14.56
C GLU A 342 -15.08 -11.05 15.03
N VAL A 343 -14.14 -11.07 14.09
CA VAL A 343 -12.72 -11.22 14.39
C VAL A 343 -12.21 -10.05 15.21
N LEU A 344 -12.48 -8.82 14.78
CA LEU A 344 -12.10 -7.59 15.49
C LEU A 344 -12.66 -7.60 16.91
N LYS A 345 -13.97 -7.84 17.08
CA LYS A 345 -14.63 -7.85 18.38
C LYS A 345 -13.99 -8.88 19.31
N CYS A 346 -13.70 -10.08 18.82
CA CYS A 346 -13.10 -11.11 19.64
C CYS A 346 -11.65 -10.79 20.01
N LEU A 347 -10.83 -10.34 19.05
CA LEU A 347 -9.42 -10.05 19.30
C LEU A 347 -9.27 -8.84 20.22
N ALA A 348 -9.98 -7.74 19.92
CA ALA A 348 -9.97 -6.55 20.76
C ALA A 348 -10.53 -6.83 22.16
N GLY A 349 -11.58 -7.66 22.26
CA GLY A 349 -12.13 -8.09 23.56
C GLY A 349 -11.13 -8.89 24.40
N ALA A 350 -10.41 -9.82 23.78
CA ALA A 350 -9.36 -10.59 24.46
C ALA A 350 -8.21 -9.69 24.93
N VAL A 351 -7.74 -8.78 24.07
CA VAL A 351 -6.68 -7.82 24.41
C VAL A 351 -7.12 -6.87 25.52
N ALA A 352 -8.35 -6.35 25.46
CA ALA A 352 -8.89 -5.44 26.47
C ALA A 352 -9.09 -6.10 27.86
N SER A 353 -9.10 -7.43 27.92
CA SER A 353 -9.20 -8.18 29.18
C SER A 353 -7.86 -8.34 29.90
N LEU A 354 -6.76 -8.00 29.23
CA LEU A 354 -5.38 -8.11 29.71
C LEU A 354 -4.83 -6.72 30.06
N THR A 355 -3.89 -6.67 30.99
CA THR A 355 -3.17 -5.43 31.29
C THR A 355 -2.09 -5.18 30.23
N PRO A 356 -1.72 -3.91 29.95
CA PRO A 356 -0.62 -3.59 29.06
C PRO A 356 0.70 -4.29 29.43
N GLU A 357 0.97 -4.48 30.73
CA GLU A 357 2.16 -5.13 31.25
C GLU A 357 2.21 -6.63 30.88
N MET A 358 1.07 -7.33 30.92
CA MET A 358 0.99 -8.73 30.49
C MET A 358 1.32 -8.89 29.00
N LEU A 359 0.95 -7.89 28.19
CA LEU A 359 1.21 -7.88 26.76
C LEU A 359 2.62 -7.38 26.40
N HIS A 360 3.36 -6.81 27.37
CA HIS A 360 4.75 -6.36 27.19
C HIS A 360 5.74 -7.52 27.34
N VAL A 361 5.55 -8.56 26.54
CA VAL A 361 6.43 -9.73 26.48
C VAL A 361 6.88 -9.95 25.04
N SER A 362 8.05 -10.57 24.87
CA SER A 362 8.55 -10.91 23.54
C SER A 362 7.67 -11.99 22.90
N PRO A 363 7.24 -11.83 21.64
CA PRO A 363 6.50 -12.86 20.94
C PRO A 363 7.41 -14.05 20.61
N THR A 364 6.84 -15.25 20.60
CA THR A 364 7.44 -16.42 19.94
C THR A 364 6.62 -16.81 18.72
N TYR A 365 7.15 -17.73 17.92
CA TYR A 365 6.51 -18.14 16.67
C TYR A 365 6.51 -19.66 16.52
N ARG A 366 5.36 -20.19 16.10
CA ARG A 366 5.22 -21.60 15.74
C ARG A 366 5.94 -21.88 14.44
N ASP A 367 6.69 -22.97 14.40
CA ASP A 367 7.34 -23.43 13.16
C ASP A 367 6.30 -23.84 12.10
N GLN A 368 5.18 -24.41 12.54
CA GLN A 368 4.10 -24.89 11.68
C GLN A 368 2.72 -24.71 12.32
N VAL A 369 1.70 -24.48 11.48
CA VAL A 369 0.29 -24.45 11.88
C VAL A 369 -0.52 -25.32 10.93
N GLY A 370 -1.09 -26.42 11.44
CA GLY A 370 -1.88 -27.35 10.63
C GLY A 370 -1.08 -28.00 9.49
N GLY A 371 0.19 -28.35 9.76
CA GLY A 371 1.11 -28.95 8.78
C GLY A 371 1.65 -27.97 7.71
N ARG A 372 1.38 -26.66 7.85
CA ARG A 372 1.91 -25.63 6.96
C ARG A 372 3.03 -24.86 7.67
N PRO A 373 4.22 -24.70 7.05
CA PRO A 373 5.30 -23.93 7.63
C PRO A 373 4.97 -22.45 7.72
N PHE A 374 5.70 -21.73 8.58
CA PHE A 374 5.68 -20.27 8.58
C PHE A 374 6.14 -19.76 7.20
N TYR A 375 5.22 -19.12 6.46
CA TYR A 375 5.57 -18.46 5.21
C TYR A 375 6.17 -17.08 5.53
N ILE A 376 7.44 -16.92 5.19
CA ILE A 376 8.07 -15.62 5.12
C ILE A 376 7.76 -15.06 3.72
N VAL A 377 7.00 -13.95 3.67
CA VAL A 377 6.60 -13.29 2.41
C VAL A 377 7.74 -12.49 1.81
#